data_AF-A0A9E0IRE3-F1
#
_entry.id   AF-A0A9E0IRE3-F1
#
_cell.length_a   1.000
_cell.length_b   1.000
_cell.length_c   1.000
_cell.angle_alpha   90.00
_cell.angle_beta   90.00
_cell.angle_gamma   90.00
#
_symmetry.space_group_name_H-M   'P 1'
#
loop_
_entity.id
_entity.type
_entity.pdbx_description
1 polymer ?
#
loop_
_entity_poly.entity_id
_entity_poly.type
_entity_poly.pdbx_seq_one_letter_code
_entity_poly.pdbx_strand_id
1 'polypeptide(L)'
;MRLFALMLLAAGCGGASASARVTVAVHDDLQVATSALAGCAQGDLAPQLQIVADLRDSYHEMIVCGGLSMQFNGSIENVIANAVLQKATGNPMTYRGDGVFATPNGVMWIRTSLAGSPIGFNVLDPHSYLAGLTVNANVSGAVSGVAGGGSPWKMLGRAAAKADVQISFQSEGPGFGLLGITVQEARSGKLDLGKIKRSLGSLIHVENRVAVDNNYGGTTVRYQLQSPAMPINAMTGPNKVPMQLASIEATNPGLGQTMKVTTWTMDYKGDGGTVLDGTIGMDIDGGAFPYHVEMVYPHRMEPDIRLSCR
;
A
#
# COMPACT_ATOMS: atom_id res chain seq x y z
N MET A 1 21.97 24.15 4.12
CA MET A 1 20.99 24.70 3.16
C MET A 1 20.28 23.51 2.54
N ARG A 2 19.03 23.24 2.95
CA ARG A 2 18.29 22.01 2.62
C ARG A 2 17.61 22.16 1.26
N LEU A 3 18.05 21.43 0.25
CA LEU A 3 17.32 21.28 -1.01
C LEU A 3 16.62 19.92 -0.97
N PHE A 4 15.35 19.92 -0.56
CA PHE A 4 14.46 18.77 -0.68
C PHE A 4 13.99 18.69 -2.14
N ALA A 5 14.58 17.78 -2.92
CA ALA A 5 13.99 17.33 -4.17
C ALA A 5 13.00 16.21 -3.82
N LEU A 6 11.79 16.61 -3.44
CA LEU A 6 10.65 15.70 -3.31
C LEU A 6 10.24 15.28 -4.73
N MET A 7 10.86 14.23 -5.28
CA MET A 7 10.30 13.54 -6.44
C MET A 7 9.03 12.84 -5.95
N LEU A 8 7.88 13.46 -6.20
CA LEU A 8 6.68 12.66 -6.44
C LEU A 8 7.01 11.75 -7.62
N LEU A 9 7.34 10.50 -7.34
CA LEU A 9 7.15 9.41 -8.28
C LEU A 9 5.64 9.26 -8.48
N ALA A 10 5.08 10.16 -9.28
CA ALA A 10 3.86 9.87 -10.00
C ALA A 10 4.23 8.72 -10.93
N ALA A 11 3.87 7.50 -10.53
CA ALA A 11 3.86 6.33 -11.38
C ALA A 11 2.79 6.53 -12.47
N GLY A 12 3.06 7.44 -13.41
CA GLY A 12 2.40 7.51 -14.69
C GLY A 12 2.98 6.43 -15.57
N CYS A 13 2.36 5.25 -15.59
CA CYS A 13 2.66 4.23 -16.58
C CYS A 13 2.19 4.69 -17.96
N GLY A 14 3.09 5.31 -18.72
CA GLY A 14 2.92 5.62 -20.13
C GLY A 14 4.28 5.53 -20.82
N GLY A 15 4.44 4.57 -21.72
CA GLY A 15 5.74 4.13 -22.23
C GLY A 15 6.52 5.19 -23.04
N ALA A 16 7.82 5.28 -22.73
CA ALA A 16 8.91 5.54 -23.67
C ALA A 16 10.22 5.15 -22.96
N SER A 17 10.96 4.18 -23.51
CA SER A 17 12.29 3.81 -23.03
C SER A 17 13.29 4.90 -23.37
N ALA A 18 13.65 5.72 -22.39
CA ALA A 18 14.84 6.55 -22.41
C ALA A 18 15.82 6.01 -21.36
N SER A 19 16.95 5.47 -21.80
CA SER A 19 18.05 5.08 -20.91
C SER A 19 18.76 6.33 -20.39
N ALA A 20 18.21 6.96 -19.35
CA ALA A 20 18.93 7.90 -18.52
C ALA A 20 19.62 7.13 -17.39
N ARG A 21 20.96 7.14 -17.36
CA ARG A 21 21.70 6.75 -16.14
C ARG A 21 21.52 7.88 -15.13
N VAL A 22 20.55 7.71 -14.24
CA VAL A 22 20.42 8.54 -13.03
C VAL A 22 21.25 7.86 -11.95
N THR A 23 22.37 8.47 -11.57
CA THR A 23 23.11 8.09 -10.37
C THR A 23 22.42 8.75 -9.18
N VAL A 24 21.56 8.02 -8.49
CA VAL A 24 20.97 8.49 -7.23
C VAL A 24 22.05 8.34 -6.17
N ALA A 25 22.62 9.46 -5.70
CA ALA A 25 23.49 9.45 -4.54
C ALA A 25 22.62 9.21 -3.31
N VAL A 26 22.61 7.97 -2.83
CA VAL A 26 22.09 7.61 -1.52
C VAL A 26 23.01 8.21 -0.46
N HIS A 27 22.75 9.47 -0.12
CA HIS A 27 23.57 10.30 0.76
C HIS A 27 22.78 10.63 2.04
N ASP A 28 23.01 9.88 3.12
CA ASP A 28 23.45 10.41 4.43
C ASP A 28 23.65 9.25 5.43
N ASP A 29 22.71 8.30 5.50
CA ASP A 29 22.70 7.31 6.60
C ASP A 29 23.71 6.18 6.46
N LEU A 30 24.00 5.71 5.23
CA LEU A 30 25.01 4.67 5.01
C LEU A 30 26.42 5.15 5.31
N GLN A 31 26.72 6.44 5.13
CA GLN A 31 28.06 6.98 5.41
C GLN A 31 28.38 6.91 6.90
N VAL A 32 27.42 7.19 7.78
CA VAL A 32 27.58 7.11 9.24
C VAL A 32 27.77 5.65 9.70
N ALA A 33 27.15 4.68 9.02
CA ALA A 33 27.25 3.28 9.38
C ALA A 33 28.61 2.62 9.02
N THR A 34 29.40 3.22 8.11
CA THR A 34 30.63 2.60 7.60
C THR A 34 31.74 2.43 8.64
N SER A 35 31.82 3.29 9.67
CA SER A 35 32.85 3.17 10.71
C SER A 35 32.72 1.86 11.51
N ALA A 36 31.52 1.28 11.57
CA ALA A 36 31.27 0.01 12.25
C ALA A 36 31.90 -1.20 11.53
N LEU A 37 32.28 -1.05 10.26
CA LEU A 37 32.93 -2.10 9.47
C LEU A 37 34.45 -1.99 9.45
N ALA A 38 35.05 -0.97 10.06
CA ALA A 38 36.49 -0.70 9.97
C ALA A 38 37.38 -1.88 10.39
N GLY A 39 36.90 -2.77 11.27
CA GLY A 39 37.64 -3.95 11.74
C GLY A 39 37.70 -5.13 10.76
N CYS A 40 36.79 -5.19 9.78
CA CYS A 40 36.71 -6.29 8.80
C CYS A 40 36.72 -5.80 7.34
N ALA A 41 36.54 -4.51 7.12
CA ALA A 41 36.49 -3.92 5.79
C ALA A 41 37.80 -4.18 5.04
N GLN A 42 37.68 -4.72 3.83
CA GLN A 42 38.77 -4.88 2.89
C GLN A 42 38.39 -4.20 1.58
N GLY A 43 39.24 -3.30 1.08
CA GLY A 43 39.00 -2.55 -0.15
C GLY A 43 38.00 -1.39 -0.01
N ASP A 44 37.42 -0.98 -1.14
CA ASP A 44 36.44 0.10 -1.21
C ASP A 44 35.08 -0.38 -0.68
N LEU A 45 34.56 0.29 0.34
CA LEU A 45 33.28 -0.04 0.98
C LEU A 45 32.07 0.28 0.09
N ALA A 46 32.16 1.31 -0.75
CA ALA A 46 31.02 1.78 -1.54
C ALA A 46 30.40 0.67 -2.42
N PRO A 47 31.17 -0.05 -3.26
CA PRO A 47 30.61 -1.16 -4.04
C PRO A 47 30.12 -2.31 -3.16
N GLN A 48 30.79 -2.59 -2.03
CA GLN A 48 30.42 -3.70 -1.14
C GLN A 48 29.07 -3.49 -0.44
N LEU A 49 28.65 -2.23 -0.26
CA LEU A 49 27.39 -1.86 0.37
C LEU A 49 26.27 -1.56 -0.63
N GLN A 50 26.51 -1.67 -1.95
CA GLN A 50 25.49 -1.38 -2.97
C GLN A 50 24.24 -2.25 -2.81
N ILE A 51 24.40 -3.54 -2.49
CA ILE A 51 23.28 -4.45 -2.22
C ILE A 51 22.38 -3.96 -1.08
N VAL A 52 22.94 -3.27 -0.07
CA VAL A 52 22.19 -2.70 1.05
C VAL A 52 21.36 -1.50 0.61
N ALA A 53 21.93 -0.62 -0.21
CA ALA A 53 21.21 0.51 -0.79
C ALA A 53 20.06 0.03 -1.69
N ASP A 54 20.33 -0.95 -2.56
CA ASP A 54 19.32 -1.53 -3.44
C ASP A 54 18.19 -2.24 -2.67
N LEU A 55 18.53 -2.94 -1.57
CA LEU A 55 17.55 -3.55 -0.67
C LEU A 55 16.67 -2.50 0.00
N ARG A 56 17.24 -1.42 0.52
CA ARG A 56 16.49 -0.33 1.14
C ARG A 56 15.50 0.28 0.14
N ASP A 57 15.96 0.58 -1.07
CA ASP A 57 15.10 1.15 -2.11
C ASP A 57 13.99 0.16 -2.53
N SER A 58 14.32 -1.13 -2.61
CA SER A 58 13.33 -2.20 -2.85
C SER A 58 12.30 -2.34 -1.72
N TYR A 59 12.67 -2.07 -0.46
CA TYR A 59 11.72 -2.04 0.65
C TYR A 59 10.87 -0.77 0.70
N HIS A 60 11.27 0.34 0.06
CA HIS A 60 10.35 1.48 -0.11
C HIS A 60 9.13 1.10 -0.97
N GLU A 61 9.32 0.25 -1.98
CA GLU A 61 8.20 -0.28 -2.77
C GLU A 61 7.23 -1.12 -1.94
N MET A 62 7.74 -1.83 -0.92
CA MET A 62 6.90 -2.52 0.07
C MET A 62 6.00 -1.51 0.79
N ILE A 63 6.53 -0.39 1.28
CA ILE A 63 5.74 0.68 1.92
C ILE A 63 4.64 1.20 1.00
N VAL A 64 4.98 1.47 -0.26
CA VAL A 64 4.01 1.95 -1.26
C VAL A 64 2.88 0.93 -1.45
N CYS A 65 3.20 -0.37 -1.53
CA CYS A 65 2.20 -1.43 -1.62
C CYS A 65 1.32 -1.52 -0.37
N GLY A 66 1.89 -1.33 0.83
CA GLY A 66 1.13 -1.24 2.08
C GLY A 66 0.12 -0.08 2.07
N GLY A 67 0.57 1.11 1.67
CA GLY A 67 -0.29 2.29 1.50
C GLY A 67 -1.41 2.06 0.50
N LEU A 68 -1.11 1.38 -0.61
CA LEU A 68 -2.10 1.03 -1.62
C LEU A 68 -3.17 0.05 -1.08
N SER A 69 -2.78 -0.95 -0.29
CA SER A 69 -3.73 -1.86 0.39
C SER A 69 -4.71 -1.08 1.27
N MET A 70 -4.18 -0.12 2.05
CA MET A 70 -4.99 0.72 2.93
C MET A 70 -5.95 1.62 2.16
N GLN A 71 -5.50 2.20 1.03
CA GLN A 71 -6.36 2.98 0.14
C GLN A 71 -7.45 2.11 -0.51
N PHE A 72 -7.12 0.86 -0.86
CA PHE A 72 -8.08 -0.11 -1.39
C PHE A 72 -9.18 -0.42 -0.37
N ASN A 73 -8.79 -0.74 0.86
CA ASN A 73 -9.71 -0.97 1.98
C ASN A 73 -10.63 0.23 2.23
N GLY A 74 -10.04 1.42 2.30
CA GLY A 74 -10.80 2.66 2.42
C GLY A 74 -11.75 2.89 1.25
N SER A 75 -11.41 2.47 0.03
CA SER A 75 -12.28 2.62 -1.15
C SER A 75 -13.51 1.71 -1.07
N ILE A 76 -13.37 0.48 -0.54
CA ILE A 76 -14.49 -0.44 -0.33
C ILE A 76 -15.45 0.10 0.72
N GLU A 77 -14.96 0.45 1.91
CA GLU A 77 -15.81 0.99 3.00
C GLU A 77 -16.61 2.22 2.56
N ASN A 78 -16.07 2.95 1.59
CA ASN A 78 -16.55 4.24 1.14
C ASN A 78 -17.19 4.16 -0.26
N VAL A 79 -17.41 2.98 -0.82
CA VAL A 79 -17.82 2.79 -2.23
C VAL A 79 -19.06 3.60 -2.61
N ILE A 80 -20.10 3.55 -1.76
CA ILE A 80 -21.35 4.31 -1.99
C ILE A 80 -21.12 5.81 -1.86
N ALA A 81 -20.31 6.25 -0.90
CA ALA A 81 -20.02 7.67 -0.72
C ALA A 81 -19.13 8.23 -1.84
N ASN A 82 -18.19 7.45 -2.36
CA ASN A 82 -17.36 7.82 -3.50
C ASN A 82 -18.20 7.99 -4.75
N ALA A 83 -19.16 7.08 -4.98
CA ALA A 83 -20.15 7.20 -6.04
C ALA A 83 -20.99 8.49 -5.89
N VAL A 84 -21.45 8.77 -4.67
CA VAL A 84 -22.22 9.98 -4.37
C VAL A 84 -21.45 11.26 -4.68
N LEU A 85 -20.17 11.30 -4.34
CA LEU A 85 -19.31 12.46 -4.56
C LEU A 85 -18.78 12.57 -5.99
N GLN A 86 -19.13 11.63 -6.89
CA GLN A 86 -18.53 11.48 -8.21
C GLN A 86 -16.99 11.50 -8.17
N LYS A 87 -16.41 11.06 -7.05
CA LYS A 87 -14.97 10.99 -6.90
C LYS A 87 -14.51 9.71 -7.57
N ALA A 88 -13.63 9.84 -8.56
CA ALA A 88 -12.80 8.73 -8.96
C ALA A 88 -12.16 8.15 -7.69
N THR A 89 -12.40 6.87 -7.43
CA THR A 89 -11.58 6.14 -6.48
C THR A 89 -10.18 6.20 -7.06
N GLY A 90 -9.28 6.98 -6.45
CA GLY A 90 -7.90 7.16 -6.92
C GLY A 90 -7.06 5.89 -6.79
N ASN A 91 -7.69 4.72 -6.86
CA ASN A 91 -7.13 3.42 -6.65
C ASN A 91 -6.57 2.90 -7.99
N PRO A 92 -5.25 2.70 -8.12
CA PRO A 92 -4.63 2.19 -9.35
C PRO A 92 -4.91 0.69 -9.61
N MET A 93 -5.64 0.00 -8.73
CA MET A 93 -5.90 -1.43 -8.84
C MET A 93 -6.97 -1.76 -9.89
N THR A 94 -6.68 -2.72 -10.74
CA THR A 94 -7.60 -3.23 -11.77
C THR A 94 -8.26 -4.53 -11.31
N TYR A 95 -9.59 -4.61 -11.41
CA TYR A 95 -10.33 -5.85 -11.16
C TYR A 95 -10.02 -6.90 -12.23
N ARG A 96 -9.70 -8.13 -11.81
CA ARG A 96 -9.31 -9.26 -12.67
C ARG A 96 -10.31 -10.43 -12.66
N GLY A 97 -11.43 -10.30 -11.96
CA GLY A 97 -12.38 -11.39 -11.73
C GLY A 97 -12.14 -12.09 -10.39
N ASP A 98 -13.14 -12.85 -9.93
CA ASP A 98 -13.09 -13.68 -8.72
C ASP A 98 -12.48 -12.98 -7.49
N GLY A 99 -12.89 -11.73 -7.27
CA GLY A 99 -12.47 -10.93 -6.13
C GLY A 99 -11.01 -10.47 -6.18
N VAL A 100 -10.28 -10.73 -7.27
CA VAL A 100 -8.87 -10.37 -7.43
C VAL A 100 -8.73 -8.98 -8.06
N PHE A 101 -7.86 -8.18 -7.46
CA PHE A 101 -7.43 -6.88 -7.94
C PHE A 101 -5.92 -6.89 -8.06
N ALA A 102 -5.36 -6.23 -9.08
CA ALA A 102 -3.91 -6.16 -9.26
C ALA A 102 -3.46 -4.77 -9.71
N THR A 103 -2.24 -4.39 -9.33
CA THR A 103 -1.58 -3.23 -9.92
C THR A 103 -1.32 -3.45 -11.41
N PRO A 104 -1.16 -2.39 -12.21
CA PRO A 104 -0.88 -2.52 -13.65
C PRO A 104 0.36 -3.36 -13.96
N ASN A 105 1.38 -3.28 -13.10
CA ASN A 105 2.63 -4.04 -13.22
C ASN A 105 2.57 -5.44 -12.57
N GLY A 106 1.46 -5.82 -11.93
CA GLY A 106 1.29 -7.13 -11.29
C GLY A 106 2.11 -7.36 -10.01
N VAL A 107 2.87 -6.37 -9.53
CA VAL A 107 3.68 -6.46 -8.30
C VAL A 107 2.83 -6.73 -7.08
N MET A 108 1.62 -6.18 -7.04
CA MET A 108 0.69 -6.38 -5.93
C MET A 108 -0.63 -6.91 -6.45
N TRP A 109 -1.18 -7.89 -5.74
CA TRP A 109 -2.57 -8.28 -5.87
C TRP A 109 -3.27 -8.35 -4.51
N ILE A 110 -4.57 -8.09 -4.56
CA ILE A 110 -5.48 -8.12 -3.42
C ILE A 110 -6.63 -9.05 -3.79
N ARG A 111 -6.91 -10.04 -2.94
CA ARG A 111 -8.11 -10.86 -3.06
C ARG A 111 -9.11 -10.46 -1.99
N THR A 112 -10.35 -10.33 -2.44
CA THR A 112 -11.51 -10.06 -1.59
C THR A 112 -12.34 -11.33 -1.47
N SER A 113 -12.76 -11.65 -0.25
CA SER A 113 -13.56 -12.84 0.04
C SER A 113 -14.68 -12.56 1.04
N LEU A 114 -15.70 -13.40 0.99
CA LEU A 114 -16.82 -13.45 1.93
C LEU A 114 -16.90 -14.88 2.47
N ALA A 115 -16.80 -15.04 3.79
CA ALA A 115 -16.81 -16.35 4.44
C ALA A 115 -15.82 -17.36 3.79
N GLY A 116 -14.65 -16.86 3.37
CA GLY A 116 -13.59 -17.66 2.74
C GLY A 116 -13.76 -17.91 1.24
N SER A 117 -14.90 -17.55 0.63
CA SER A 117 -15.11 -17.67 -0.82
C SER A 117 -14.80 -16.36 -1.54
N PRO A 118 -14.16 -16.38 -2.73
CA PRO A 118 -13.91 -15.16 -3.50
C PRO A 118 -15.21 -14.42 -3.86
N ILE A 119 -15.17 -13.09 -3.84
CA ILE A 119 -16.34 -12.27 -4.22
C ILE A 119 -16.41 -12.18 -5.76
N GLY A 120 -17.48 -12.71 -6.35
CA GLY A 120 -17.65 -12.78 -7.81
C GLY A 120 -17.95 -11.44 -8.53
N PHE A 121 -17.83 -10.31 -7.87
CA PHE A 121 -18.11 -8.98 -8.43
C PHE A 121 -17.08 -7.94 -7.98
N ASN A 122 -17.05 -6.79 -8.67
CA ASN A 122 -16.14 -5.71 -8.34
C ASN A 122 -16.63 -4.93 -7.11
N VAL A 123 -16.03 -5.18 -5.94
CA VAL A 123 -16.36 -4.47 -4.69
C VAL A 123 -16.05 -2.97 -4.68
N LEU A 124 -15.34 -2.46 -5.69
CA LEU A 124 -15.11 -1.03 -5.89
C LEU A 124 -16.14 -0.40 -6.83
N ASP A 125 -16.98 -1.21 -7.50
CA ASP A 125 -18.02 -0.72 -8.38
C ASP A 125 -19.34 -0.54 -7.60
N PRO A 126 -19.84 0.69 -7.43
CA PRO A 126 -21.09 0.93 -6.73
C PRO A 126 -22.30 0.25 -7.39
N HIS A 127 -22.25 -0.02 -8.71
CA HIS A 127 -23.31 -0.75 -9.41
C HIS A 127 -23.39 -2.23 -9.01
N SER A 128 -22.31 -2.80 -8.46
CA SER A 128 -22.34 -4.14 -7.87
C SER A 128 -23.21 -4.21 -6.63
N TYR A 129 -23.49 -3.09 -5.97
CA TYR A 129 -24.36 -3.00 -4.80
C TYR A 129 -25.77 -2.51 -5.16
N LEU A 130 -25.85 -1.50 -6.02
CA LEU A 130 -27.09 -0.84 -6.44
C LEU A 130 -27.15 -0.79 -7.97
N ALA A 131 -27.81 -1.76 -8.60
CA ALA A 131 -27.87 -1.83 -10.05
C ALA A 131 -28.63 -0.62 -10.63
N GLY A 132 -28.09 -0.02 -11.70
CA GLY A 132 -28.64 1.21 -12.27
C GLY A 132 -28.58 2.43 -11.33
N LEU A 133 -27.64 2.44 -10.37
CA LEU A 133 -27.42 3.58 -9.49
C LEU A 133 -27.29 4.89 -10.28
N THR A 134 -28.10 5.87 -9.89
CA THR A 134 -27.98 7.27 -10.29
C THR A 134 -27.90 8.10 -9.03
N VAL A 135 -26.90 8.99 -8.98
CA VAL A 135 -26.72 9.93 -7.88
C VAL A 135 -26.95 11.34 -8.40
N ASN A 136 -27.94 12.01 -7.83
CA ASN A 136 -28.16 13.44 -8.03
C ASN A 136 -27.75 14.18 -6.76
N ALA A 137 -26.68 14.97 -6.82
CA ALA A 137 -26.22 15.79 -5.71
C ALA A 137 -26.52 17.26 -6.00
N ASN A 138 -27.50 17.84 -5.29
CA ASN A 138 -27.77 19.27 -5.33
C ASN A 138 -26.93 19.96 -4.25
N VAL A 139 -25.73 20.39 -4.63
CA VAL A 139 -24.84 21.15 -3.74
C VAL A 139 -25.17 22.63 -3.86
N SER A 140 -26.03 23.14 -2.97
CA SER A 140 -26.27 24.58 -2.83
C SER A 140 -25.44 25.13 -1.66
N GLY A 141 -24.24 25.67 -1.95
CA GLY A 141 -23.41 26.33 -0.93
C GLY A 141 -21.90 26.22 -1.15
N ALA A 142 -21.19 27.31 -0.85
CA ALA A 142 -19.78 27.56 -1.14
C ALA A 142 -18.82 26.40 -0.80
N VAL A 143 -18.21 25.84 -1.85
CA VAL A 143 -17.14 24.83 -1.79
C VAL A 143 -15.80 25.53 -1.61
N SER A 144 -15.57 26.26 -0.50
CA SER A 144 -14.33 27.02 -0.27
C SER A 144 -13.29 26.29 0.62
N GLY A 145 -13.41 24.97 0.80
CA GLY A 145 -12.59 24.20 1.75
C GLY A 145 -11.56 23.23 1.15
N VAL A 146 -11.39 23.19 -0.18
CA VAL A 146 -10.73 22.07 -0.87
C VAL A 146 -9.20 22.07 -0.78
N ALA A 147 -8.55 23.15 -0.35
CA ALA A 147 -7.09 23.24 -0.35
C ALA A 147 -6.38 22.57 0.87
N GLY A 148 -7.11 22.04 1.85
CA GLY A 148 -6.54 21.71 3.17
C GLY A 148 -6.35 20.24 3.55
N GLY A 149 -6.50 19.27 2.64
CA GLY A 149 -6.24 17.85 2.96
C GLY A 149 -7.19 17.20 3.99
N GLY A 150 -8.39 17.75 4.19
CA GLY A 150 -9.38 17.20 5.11
C GLY A 150 -10.03 15.90 4.62
N SER A 151 -10.37 15.01 5.55
CA SER A 151 -11.11 13.76 5.25
C SER A 151 -12.41 14.04 4.47
N PRO A 152 -12.66 13.35 3.33
CA PRO A 152 -13.90 13.46 2.55
C PRO A 152 -15.18 13.29 3.39
N TRP A 153 -15.06 12.58 4.52
CA TRP A 153 -16.14 12.32 5.48
C TRP A 153 -16.50 13.52 6.34
N LYS A 154 -15.53 14.37 6.70
CA LYS A 154 -15.83 15.65 7.37
C LYS A 154 -16.49 16.62 6.41
N MET A 155 -16.17 16.53 5.12
CA MET A 155 -16.88 17.27 4.07
C MET A 155 -18.30 16.73 3.90
N LEU A 156 -18.52 15.41 3.76
CA LEU A 156 -19.88 14.85 3.68
C LEU A 156 -20.69 15.08 4.96
N GLY A 157 -20.11 14.98 6.16
CA GLY A 157 -20.84 15.30 7.39
C GLY A 157 -21.28 16.77 7.46
N ARG A 158 -20.48 17.70 6.92
CA ARG A 158 -20.81 19.14 6.86
C ARG A 158 -21.64 19.53 5.64
N ALA A 159 -21.44 18.85 4.51
CA ALA A 159 -22.12 19.08 3.25
C ALA A 159 -23.46 18.36 3.24
N ALA A 160 -23.61 17.15 3.79
CA ALA A 160 -24.91 16.47 3.95
C ALA A 160 -25.85 17.21 4.92
N ALA A 161 -25.33 18.14 5.73
CA ALA A 161 -26.17 19.10 6.45
C ALA A 161 -26.75 20.21 5.54
N LYS A 162 -26.31 20.32 4.27
CA LYS A 162 -26.68 21.37 3.29
C LYS A 162 -26.84 20.91 1.83
N ALA A 163 -26.57 19.64 1.51
CA ALA A 163 -26.56 19.06 0.18
C ALA A 163 -27.60 17.95 0.15
N ASP A 164 -28.63 18.15 -0.66
CA ASP A 164 -29.61 17.12 -0.92
C ASP A 164 -29.00 16.12 -1.90
N VAL A 165 -28.56 14.98 -1.36
CA VAL A 165 -28.12 13.83 -2.14
C VAL A 165 -29.33 12.92 -2.33
N GLN A 166 -29.81 12.82 -3.57
CA GLN A 166 -30.82 11.85 -3.96
C GLN A 166 -30.15 10.67 -4.64
N ILE A 167 -30.42 9.48 -4.12
CA ILE A 167 -29.94 8.20 -4.66
C ILE A 167 -31.14 7.45 -5.21
N SER A 168 -31.08 7.08 -6.48
CA SER A 168 -32.05 6.19 -7.12
C SER A 168 -31.32 4.99 -7.74
N PHE A 169 -31.93 3.82 -7.69
CA PHE A 169 -31.40 2.60 -8.29
C PHE A 169 -32.55 1.73 -8.79
N GLN A 170 -32.27 0.87 -9.77
CA GLN A 170 -33.28 0.05 -10.43
C GLN A 170 -33.57 -1.24 -9.64
N SER A 171 -32.52 -1.93 -9.19
CA SER A 171 -32.63 -3.17 -8.43
C SER A 171 -31.43 -3.39 -7.50
N GLU A 172 -31.54 -4.35 -6.60
CA GLU A 172 -30.41 -4.83 -5.81
C GLU A 172 -29.34 -5.43 -6.73
N GLY A 173 -28.08 -5.08 -6.48
CA GLY A 173 -26.94 -5.76 -7.09
C GLY A 173 -26.53 -6.99 -6.27
N PRO A 174 -25.60 -7.83 -6.79
CA PRO A 174 -25.12 -9.02 -6.08
C PRO A 174 -24.47 -8.72 -4.72
N GLY A 175 -23.96 -7.50 -4.53
CA GLY A 175 -23.36 -7.04 -3.28
C GLY A 175 -24.31 -6.34 -2.32
N PHE A 176 -25.60 -6.15 -2.66
CA PHE A 176 -26.52 -5.34 -1.86
C PHE A 176 -26.59 -5.78 -0.39
N GLY A 177 -26.66 -7.09 -0.15
CA GLY A 177 -26.71 -7.66 1.20
C GLY A 177 -25.50 -7.29 2.08
N LEU A 178 -24.35 -6.97 1.47
CA LEU A 178 -23.15 -6.55 2.21
C LEU A 178 -23.25 -5.13 2.77
N LEU A 179 -24.18 -4.31 2.27
CA LEU A 179 -24.39 -2.95 2.78
C LEU A 179 -25.04 -2.96 4.18
N GLY A 180 -25.65 -4.07 4.60
CA GLY A 180 -26.33 -4.17 5.89
C GLY A 180 -27.54 -3.23 6.01
N ILE A 181 -28.12 -2.79 4.89
CA ILE A 181 -29.33 -1.97 4.83
C ILE A 181 -30.43 -2.71 4.07
N THR A 182 -31.67 -2.31 4.32
CA THR A 182 -32.87 -2.73 3.59
C THR A 182 -33.08 -1.87 2.35
N VAL A 183 -33.85 -2.38 1.38
CA VAL A 183 -34.26 -1.61 0.19
C VAL A 183 -35.03 -0.34 0.58
N GLN A 184 -35.85 -0.41 1.62
CA GLN A 184 -36.61 0.74 2.09
C GLN A 184 -35.68 1.83 2.66
N GLU A 185 -34.68 1.45 3.46
CA GLU A 185 -33.62 2.37 3.91
C GLU A 185 -32.89 2.99 2.70
N ALA A 186 -32.52 2.17 1.71
CA ALA A 186 -31.82 2.63 0.51
C ALA A 186 -32.63 3.64 -0.32
N ARG A 187 -33.95 3.42 -0.47
CA ARG A 187 -34.86 4.30 -1.23
C ARG A 187 -35.31 5.53 -0.46
N SER A 188 -35.17 5.55 0.87
CA SER A 188 -35.58 6.69 1.70
C SER A 188 -34.72 7.95 1.51
N GLY A 189 -33.58 7.83 0.82
CA GLY A 189 -32.57 8.88 0.69
C GLY A 189 -31.73 9.12 1.97
N LYS A 190 -32.04 8.42 3.07
CA LYS A 190 -31.34 8.54 4.36
C LYS A 190 -30.44 7.34 4.61
N LEU A 191 -29.37 7.23 3.82
CA LEU A 191 -28.39 6.16 4.02
C LEU A 191 -27.59 6.37 5.30
N ASP A 192 -27.61 5.38 6.21
CA ASP A 192 -26.64 5.31 7.31
C ASP A 192 -25.31 4.80 6.75
N LEU A 193 -24.47 5.74 6.28
CA LEU A 193 -23.14 5.45 5.75
C LEU A 193 -22.23 4.80 6.81
N GLY A 194 -22.46 5.06 8.09
CA GLY A 194 -21.74 4.43 9.19
C GLY A 194 -22.09 2.94 9.30
N LYS A 195 -23.37 2.59 9.16
CA LYS A 195 -23.85 1.20 9.11
C LYS A 195 -23.29 0.46 7.89
N ILE A 196 -23.32 1.09 6.72
CA ILE A 196 -22.75 0.53 5.49
C ILE A 196 -21.25 0.27 5.66
N LYS A 197 -20.49 1.26 6.12
CA LYS A 197 -19.05 1.12 6.39
C LYS A 197 -18.78 -0.02 7.37
N ARG A 198 -19.49 -0.09 8.50
CA ARG A 198 -19.32 -1.18 9.48
C ARG A 198 -19.62 -2.55 8.86
N SER A 199 -20.70 -2.64 8.07
CA SER A 199 -21.10 -3.88 7.40
C SER A 199 -20.01 -4.35 6.42
N LEU A 200 -19.62 -3.50 5.46
CA LEU A 200 -18.56 -3.80 4.49
C LEU A 200 -17.23 -4.12 5.19
N GLY A 201 -16.87 -3.30 6.19
CA GLY A 201 -15.65 -3.44 6.97
C GLY A 201 -15.55 -4.78 7.72
N SER A 202 -16.67 -5.33 8.19
CA SER A 202 -16.70 -6.58 8.96
C SER A 202 -16.89 -7.84 8.12
N LEU A 203 -17.59 -7.73 6.98
CA LEU A 203 -17.96 -8.87 6.16
C LEU A 203 -16.90 -9.20 5.10
N ILE A 204 -16.33 -8.17 4.46
CA ILE A 204 -15.35 -8.36 3.39
C ILE A 204 -13.99 -8.60 4.01
N HIS A 205 -13.40 -9.74 3.66
CA HIS A 205 -12.05 -10.10 4.03
C HIS A 205 -11.10 -9.78 2.88
N VAL A 206 -9.91 -9.33 3.23
CA VAL A 206 -8.88 -8.92 2.29
C VAL A 206 -7.60 -9.70 2.58
N GLU A 207 -7.05 -10.29 1.52
CA GLU A 207 -5.75 -10.96 1.49
C GLU A 207 -4.85 -10.18 0.52
N ASN A 208 -3.65 -9.83 0.95
CA ASN A 208 -2.68 -9.13 0.12
C ASN A 208 -1.54 -10.06 -0.21
N ARG A 209 -1.06 -9.98 -1.46
CA ARG A 209 0.23 -10.54 -1.82
C ARG A 209 1.01 -9.56 -2.65
N VAL A 210 2.28 -9.42 -2.30
CA VAL A 210 3.24 -8.57 -2.99
C VAL A 210 4.36 -9.48 -3.49
N ALA A 211 4.67 -9.40 -4.77
CA ALA A 211 5.77 -10.11 -5.40
C ALA A 211 6.66 -9.08 -6.12
N VAL A 212 7.85 -8.89 -5.60
CA VAL A 212 8.84 -7.97 -6.16
C VAL A 212 9.93 -8.76 -6.86
N ASP A 213 10.32 -8.30 -8.04
CA ASP A 213 11.48 -8.78 -8.80
C ASP A 213 12.18 -7.57 -9.41
N ASN A 214 13.11 -7.02 -8.64
CA ASN A 214 13.80 -5.78 -8.92
C ASN A 214 15.24 -6.06 -9.35
N ASN A 215 15.70 -5.33 -10.36
CA ASN A 215 17.09 -5.37 -10.81
C ASN A 215 17.65 -3.94 -10.80
N TYR A 216 18.47 -3.61 -9.81
CA TYR A 216 19.03 -2.28 -9.58
C TYR A 216 20.52 -2.38 -9.35
N GLY A 217 21.32 -1.48 -9.95
CA GLY A 217 22.74 -1.37 -9.58
C GLY A 217 23.61 -2.62 -9.80
N GLY A 218 23.12 -3.65 -10.52
CA GLY A 218 23.76 -4.96 -10.62
C GLY A 218 23.35 -5.96 -9.52
N THR A 219 22.44 -5.57 -8.64
CA THR A 219 21.77 -6.40 -7.64
C THR A 219 20.39 -6.84 -8.13
N THR A 220 20.08 -8.12 -7.97
CA THR A 220 18.72 -8.65 -8.11
C THR A 220 18.11 -8.81 -6.73
N VAL A 221 16.93 -8.23 -6.48
CA VAL A 221 16.17 -8.36 -5.24
C VAL A 221 14.81 -8.95 -5.55
N ARG A 222 14.51 -10.12 -5.01
CA ARG A 222 13.23 -10.81 -5.16
C ARG A 222 12.63 -11.10 -3.82
N TYR A 223 11.37 -10.77 -3.60
CA TYR A 223 10.67 -11.19 -2.38
C TYR A 223 9.18 -11.37 -2.60
N GLN A 224 8.59 -12.17 -1.72
CA GLN A 224 7.15 -12.37 -1.65
C GLN A 224 6.66 -12.12 -0.24
N LEU A 225 5.66 -11.24 -0.14
CA LEU A 225 4.94 -10.96 1.10
C LEU A 225 3.51 -11.41 0.95
N GLN A 226 2.93 -11.91 2.04
CA GLN A 226 1.52 -12.27 2.11
C GLN A 226 0.90 -11.83 3.43
N SER A 227 -0.32 -11.30 3.40
CA SER A 227 -1.13 -11.12 4.60
C SER A 227 -2.12 -12.29 4.71
N PRO A 228 -2.49 -12.73 5.93
CA PRO A 228 -3.67 -13.58 6.06
C PRO A 228 -4.92 -12.83 5.56
N ALA A 229 -5.95 -13.58 5.19
CA ALA A 229 -7.27 -13.01 4.93
C ALA A 229 -7.84 -12.46 6.24
N MET A 230 -8.19 -11.18 6.26
CA MET A 230 -8.69 -10.52 7.46
C MET A 230 -9.76 -9.47 7.12
N PRO A 231 -10.72 -9.20 8.01
CA PRO A 231 -11.76 -8.23 7.73
C PRO A 231 -11.17 -6.83 7.59
N ILE A 232 -11.71 -6.03 6.68
CA ILE A 232 -11.21 -4.67 6.39
C ILE A 232 -11.11 -3.80 7.65
N ASN A 233 -12.06 -3.92 8.59
CA ASN A 233 -12.04 -3.15 9.83
C ASN A 233 -10.87 -3.51 10.77
N ALA A 234 -10.30 -4.72 10.65
CA ALA A 234 -9.09 -5.12 11.37
C ALA A 234 -7.83 -4.57 10.70
N MET A 235 -7.93 -4.09 9.46
CA MET A 235 -6.82 -3.47 8.73
C MET A 235 -6.81 -1.95 8.85
N THR A 236 -7.87 -1.31 9.37
CA THR A 236 -7.95 0.14 9.50
C THR A 236 -7.65 0.63 10.91
N GLY A 237 -7.21 1.89 11.03
CA GLY A 237 -6.98 2.53 12.33
C GLY A 237 -5.65 2.12 12.96
N PRO A 238 -5.57 2.01 14.30
CA PRO A 238 -4.31 1.74 15.00
C PRO A 238 -3.87 0.27 14.94
N ASN A 239 -4.67 -0.59 14.29
CA ASN A 239 -4.41 -2.02 14.23
C ASN A 239 -3.18 -2.30 13.34
N LYS A 240 -2.46 -3.37 13.71
CA LYS A 240 -1.37 -3.91 12.91
C LYS A 240 -1.92 -4.93 11.93
N VAL A 241 -1.49 -4.83 10.68
CA VAL A 241 -1.72 -5.81 9.61
C VAL A 241 -0.46 -6.66 9.50
N PRO A 242 -0.51 -7.94 9.93
CA PRO A 242 0.65 -8.80 9.86
C PRO A 242 0.99 -9.12 8.40
N MET A 243 2.27 -9.03 8.06
CA MET A 243 2.81 -9.45 6.77
C MET A 243 3.85 -10.52 6.96
N GLN A 244 3.60 -11.66 6.34
CA GLN A 244 4.51 -12.79 6.37
C GLN A 244 5.44 -12.70 5.17
N LEU A 245 6.74 -12.82 5.43
CA LEU A 245 7.74 -13.03 4.40
C LEU A 245 7.67 -14.49 3.94
N ALA A 246 7.15 -14.71 2.74
CA ALA A 246 7.09 -16.04 2.14
C ALA A 246 8.44 -16.45 1.54
N SER A 247 9.12 -15.50 0.89
CA SER A 247 10.47 -15.70 0.37
C SER A 247 11.19 -14.37 0.20
N ILE A 248 12.51 -14.41 0.25
CA ILE A 248 13.38 -13.29 -0.13
C ILE A 248 14.72 -13.82 -0.60
N GLU A 249 15.24 -13.20 -1.64
CA GLU A 249 16.55 -13.43 -2.21
C GLU A 249 17.10 -12.07 -2.65
N ALA A 250 18.36 -11.81 -2.32
CA ALA A 250 19.09 -10.72 -2.94
C ALA A 250 20.49 -11.18 -3.29
N THR A 251 20.92 -10.86 -4.51
CA THR A 251 22.24 -11.26 -5.02
C THR A 251 22.86 -10.12 -5.81
N ASN A 252 24.19 -9.96 -5.69
CA ASN A 252 24.97 -9.11 -6.57
C ASN A 252 26.04 -10.00 -7.25
N PRO A 253 25.76 -10.55 -8.45
CA PRO A 253 26.67 -11.46 -9.12
C PRO A 253 28.01 -10.81 -9.50
N GLY A 254 28.05 -9.49 -9.72
CA GLY A 254 29.29 -8.78 -10.05
C GLY A 254 30.32 -8.81 -8.91
N LEU A 255 29.84 -8.90 -7.67
CA LEU A 255 30.67 -9.03 -6.47
C LEU A 255 30.60 -10.43 -5.84
N GLY A 256 29.84 -11.35 -6.43
CA GLY A 256 29.57 -12.66 -5.85
C GLY A 256 28.85 -12.58 -4.49
N GLN A 257 28.09 -11.52 -4.23
CA GLN A 257 27.39 -11.35 -2.96
C GLN A 257 26.02 -12.03 -2.95
N THR A 258 25.65 -12.58 -1.80
CA THR A 258 24.33 -13.12 -1.52
C THR A 258 23.84 -12.66 -0.16
N MET A 259 22.53 -12.49 -0.03
CA MET A 259 21.86 -12.07 1.20
C MET A 259 21.08 -13.23 1.81
N LYS A 260 21.16 -13.38 3.13
CA LYS A 260 20.32 -14.27 3.93
C LYS A 260 19.59 -13.47 5.01
N VAL A 261 18.26 -13.55 5.06
CA VAL A 261 17.50 -12.96 6.17
C VAL A 261 17.71 -13.76 7.45
N THR A 262 18.01 -13.05 8.54
CA THR A 262 18.16 -13.59 9.89
C THR A 262 17.05 -13.14 10.83
N THR A 263 16.44 -11.98 10.57
CA THR A 263 15.33 -11.44 11.36
C THR A 263 14.29 -10.78 10.45
N TRP A 264 13.01 -11.06 10.70
CA TRP A 264 11.88 -10.39 10.05
C TRP A 264 10.74 -10.15 11.05
N THR A 265 10.51 -8.89 11.42
CA THR A 265 9.46 -8.50 12.39
C THR A 265 8.54 -7.41 11.85
N MET A 266 8.42 -7.32 10.53
CA MET A 266 7.70 -6.23 9.85
C MET A 266 6.19 -6.36 10.00
N ASP A 267 5.56 -5.30 10.53
CA ASP A 267 4.12 -5.10 10.53
C ASP A 267 3.77 -3.81 9.78
N TYR A 268 2.66 -3.80 9.03
CA TYR A 268 2.05 -2.53 8.62
C TYR A 268 1.14 -2.03 9.72
N LYS A 269 1.15 -0.74 10.00
CA LYS A 269 0.09 -0.09 10.79
C LYS A 269 -0.94 0.56 9.87
N GLY A 270 -2.19 0.55 10.33
CA GLY A 270 -3.33 1.11 9.62
C GLY A 270 -3.45 2.64 9.67
N ASP A 271 -2.38 3.35 10.08
CA ASP A 271 -2.33 4.82 10.22
C ASP A 271 -2.10 5.55 8.88
N GLY A 272 -2.25 4.85 7.77
CA GLY A 272 -2.08 5.36 6.41
C GLY A 272 -1.28 4.42 5.51
N GLY A 273 -0.61 3.41 6.10
CA GLY A 273 0.19 2.44 5.36
C GLY A 273 1.45 3.02 4.73
N THR A 274 1.83 4.25 5.10
CA THR A 274 2.98 4.95 4.56
C THR A 274 4.23 4.82 5.44
N VAL A 275 4.15 4.05 6.52
CA VAL A 275 5.24 3.84 7.47
C VAL A 275 5.32 2.38 7.84
N LEU A 276 6.50 1.96 8.26
CA LEU A 276 6.75 0.60 8.72
C LEU A 276 7.13 0.59 10.19
N ASP A 277 6.81 -0.51 10.85
CA ASP A 277 7.30 -0.87 12.17
C ASP A 277 7.95 -2.25 12.12
N GLY A 278 9.18 -2.34 12.61
CA GLY A 278 9.85 -3.63 12.73
C GLY A 278 11.34 -3.57 12.44
N THR A 279 11.92 -4.75 12.23
CA THR A 279 13.34 -4.92 11.93
C THR A 279 13.52 -6.00 10.88
N ILE A 280 14.40 -5.71 9.93
CA ILE A 280 14.89 -6.68 8.94
C ILE A 280 16.38 -6.86 9.21
N GLY A 281 16.75 -8.04 9.70
CA GLY A 281 18.13 -8.45 9.90
C GLY A 281 18.61 -9.33 8.75
N MET A 282 19.79 -9.07 8.23
CA MET A 282 20.34 -9.72 7.04
C MET A 282 21.83 -9.98 7.21
N ASP A 283 22.27 -11.17 6.80
CA ASP A 283 23.66 -11.51 6.63
C ASP A 283 24.00 -11.37 5.13
N ILE A 284 25.06 -10.64 4.81
CA ILE A 284 25.62 -10.54 3.47
C ILE A 284 26.91 -11.37 3.43
N ASP A 285 26.93 -12.36 2.55
CA ASP A 285 28.08 -13.20 2.26
C ASP A 285 28.64 -12.84 0.87
N GLY A 286 29.92 -13.13 0.62
CA GLY A 286 30.62 -12.80 -0.62
C GLY A 286 31.19 -11.39 -0.65
N GLY A 287 31.63 -10.92 -1.83
CA GLY A 287 32.35 -9.65 -1.96
C GLY A 287 33.73 -9.69 -1.30
N ALA A 288 34.17 -8.55 -0.79
CA ALA A 288 35.48 -8.42 -0.15
C ALA A 288 35.50 -8.91 1.31
N PHE A 289 34.35 -8.93 2.00
CA PHE A 289 34.21 -9.39 3.38
C PHE A 289 32.72 -9.63 3.71
N PRO A 290 32.39 -10.60 4.58
CA PRO A 290 31.02 -10.80 5.06
C PRO A 290 30.65 -9.76 6.12
N TYR A 291 29.39 -9.39 6.19
CA TYR A 291 28.88 -8.46 7.20
C TYR A 291 27.40 -8.69 7.50
N HIS A 292 26.94 -8.13 8.61
CA HIS A 292 25.54 -8.13 9.03
C HIS A 292 24.94 -6.74 8.87
N VAL A 293 23.66 -6.70 8.54
CA VAL A 293 22.85 -5.49 8.35
C VAL A 293 21.57 -5.61 9.17
N GLU A 294 21.26 -4.59 9.97
CA GLU A 294 19.93 -4.41 10.54
C GLU A 294 19.30 -3.14 9.95
N MET A 295 18.11 -3.28 9.38
CA MET A 295 17.25 -2.15 9.00
C MET A 295 16.11 -2.06 10.01
N VAL A 296 16.13 -1.05 10.86
CA VAL A 296 15.12 -0.83 11.91
C VAL A 296 14.16 0.26 11.46
N TYR A 297 12.86 -0.01 11.46
CA TYR A 297 11.82 0.96 11.12
C TYR A 297 11.09 1.40 12.40
N PRO A 298 11.44 2.57 12.97
CA PRO A 298 10.82 3.08 14.19
C PRO A 298 9.57 3.91 13.86
N HIS A 299 8.63 3.32 13.12
CA HIS A 299 7.39 3.97 12.69
C HIS A 299 7.60 5.13 11.70
N ARG A 300 8.35 4.89 10.63
CA ARG A 300 8.58 5.87 9.55
C ARG A 300 8.90 5.17 8.22
N MET A 301 9.06 5.93 7.15
CA MET A 301 9.39 5.41 5.81
C MET A 301 10.82 4.87 5.74
N GLU A 302 11.78 5.63 6.25
CA GLU A 302 13.21 5.32 6.12
C GLU A 302 13.72 4.50 7.32
N PRO A 303 14.49 3.42 7.11
CA PRO A 303 15.06 2.65 8.22
C PRO A 303 16.26 3.35 8.86
N ASP A 304 16.49 3.11 10.15
CA ASP A 304 17.82 3.22 10.74
C ASP A 304 18.64 2.00 10.28
N ILE A 305 19.77 2.23 9.59
CA ILE A 305 20.64 1.14 9.11
C ILE A 305 21.83 0.96 10.06
N ARG A 306 22.03 -0.26 10.53
CA ARG A 306 23.20 -0.65 11.33
C ARG A 306 23.98 -1.72 10.59
N LEU A 307 25.30 -1.61 10.66
CA LEU A 307 26.24 -2.54 10.05
C LEU A 307 27.15 -3.13 11.12
N SER A 308 27.51 -4.39 11.01
CA SER A 308 28.52 -5.00 11.86
C SER A 308 29.30 -6.10 11.13
N CYS A 309 30.54 -6.31 11.52
CA CYS A 309 31.33 -7.45 11.06
C CYS A 309 30.70 -8.77 11.52
N ARG A 310 30.92 -9.83 10.74
CA ARG A 310 30.56 -11.22 11.08
C ARG A 310 31.80 -12.08 11.27
#